data_AF-A0A6G2DED4-F1
#
_entry.id   AF-A0A6G2DED4-F1
#
_cell.length_a   1.000
_cell.length_b   1.000
_cell.length_c   1.000
_cell.angle_alpha   90.00
_cell.angle_beta   90.00
_cell.angle_gamma   90.00
#
_symmetry.space_group_name_H-M   'P 1'
#
loop_
_entity.id
_entity.type
_entity.pdbx_description
1 polymer ?
#
loop_
_entity_poly.entity_id
_entity_poly.type
_entity_poly.pdbx_seq_one_letter_code
_entity_poly.pdbx_strand_id
1 'polypeptide(L)'
;IRAPTFVQILFIFLGGFIIYKIHLKIKIFRYDLEHYLIIRESLLYVLHTNRLYTTYKDSTGQEKVIRSAILEYELDRQKGHVLIKALIRGDEFSHKLKSLEDELCGVLELELEKKVLRPSVAEYH
;
A
#
# COMPACT_ATOMS: atom_id res chain seq x y z
N ILE A 1 -3.77 53.44 -4.79
CA ILE A 1 -5.22 53.42 -4.52
C ILE A 1 -5.49 52.27 -3.56
N ARG A 2 -5.93 52.56 -2.32
CA ARG A 2 -6.22 51.54 -1.31
C ARG A 2 -7.56 50.90 -1.68
N ALA A 3 -7.62 49.59 -1.83
CA ALA A 3 -8.88 48.91 -2.12
C ALA A 3 -9.89 49.23 -0.99
N PRO A 4 -11.18 49.45 -1.32
CA PRO A 4 -12.21 49.67 -0.32
C PRO A 4 -12.21 48.53 0.70
N THR A 5 -12.44 48.82 1.98
CA THR A 5 -12.38 47.85 3.07
C THR A 5 -13.24 46.61 2.81
N PHE A 6 -14.40 46.78 2.17
CA PHE A 6 -15.27 45.69 1.73
C PHE A 6 -14.60 44.71 0.75
N VAL A 7 -13.80 45.21 -0.19
CA VAL A 7 -13.07 44.37 -1.16
C VAL A 7 -11.99 43.56 -0.46
N GLN A 8 -11.31 44.12 0.54
CA GLN A 8 -10.32 43.39 1.34
C GLN A 8 -10.96 42.27 2.17
N ILE A 9 -12.11 42.56 2.79
CA ILE A 9 -12.90 41.58 3.54
C ILE A 9 -13.34 40.44 2.62
N LEU A 10 -13.80 40.75 1.40
CA LEU A 10 -14.19 39.73 0.42
C LEU A 10 -13.04 38.78 0.07
N PHE A 11 -11.82 39.31 -0.14
CA PHE A 11 -10.64 38.48 -0.41
C PHE A 11 -10.25 37.58 0.77
N ILE A 12 -10.42 38.05 2.00
CA ILE A 12 -10.15 37.24 3.21
C ILE A 12 -11.15 36.08 3.29
N PHE A 13 -12.44 36.32 3.07
CA PHE A 13 -13.46 35.27 3.05
C PHE A 13 -13.22 34.28 1.90
N LEU A 14 -12.88 34.77 0.70
CA LEU A 14 -12.57 33.92 -0.44
C LEU A 14 -11.34 33.05 -0.18
N GLY A 15 -10.28 33.62 0.41
CA GLY A 15 -9.08 32.89 0.82
C GLY A 15 -9.40 31.80 1.84
N GLY A 16 -10.17 32.13 2.88
CA GLY A 16 -10.62 31.16 3.88
C GLY A 16 -11.44 30.02 3.27
N PHE A 17 -12.33 30.32 2.32
CA PHE A 17 -13.13 29.32 1.62
C PHE A 17 -12.27 28.37 0.77
N ILE A 18 -11.28 28.90 0.04
CA ILE A 18 -10.34 28.10 -0.74
C ILE A 18 -9.51 27.19 0.19
N ILE A 19 -8.97 27.75 1.28
CA ILE A 19 -8.20 26.97 2.27
C ILE A 19 -9.05 25.84 2.86
N TYR A 20 -10.31 26.12 3.22
CA TYR A 20 -11.23 25.11 3.73
C TYR A 20 -11.48 23.97 2.72
N LYS A 21 -11.69 24.31 1.44
CA LYS A 21 -11.88 23.31 0.38
C LYS A 21 -10.62 22.45 0.18
N ILE A 22 -9.43 23.06 0.20
CA ILE A 22 -8.16 22.33 0.10
C ILE A 22 -7.97 21.41 1.31
N HIS A 23 -8.23 21.90 2.53
CA HIS A 23 -8.15 21.10 3.75
C HIS A 23 -9.05 19.87 3.67
N LEU A 24 -10.30 20.04 3.24
CA LEU A 24 -11.23 18.92 3.08
C LEU A 24 -10.73 17.89 2.07
N LYS A 25 -10.19 18.34 0.93
CA LYS A 25 -9.59 17.43 -0.06
C LYS A 25 -8.39 16.66 0.49
N ILE A 26 -7.49 17.33 1.22
CA ILE A 26 -6.33 16.67 1.85
C ILE A 26 -6.79 15.64 2.89
N LYS A 27 -7.82 15.97 3.69
CA LYS A 27 -8.36 15.07 4.70
C LYS A 27 -8.90 13.78 4.08
N ILE A 28 -9.68 13.89 3.01
CA ILE A 28 -10.23 12.73 2.29
C ILE A 28 -9.08 11.93 1.64
N PHE A 29 -8.16 12.61 0.97
CA PHE A 29 -7.00 11.96 0.35
C PHE A 29 -6.16 11.19 1.36
N ARG A 30 -5.94 11.74 2.56
CA ARG A 30 -5.19 11.07 3.62
C ARG A 30 -5.89 9.79 4.08
N TYR A 31 -7.20 9.85 4.32
CA TYR A 31 -7.98 8.69 4.73
C TYR A 31 -7.92 7.58 3.67
N ASP A 32 -8.00 7.97 2.40
CA ASP A 32 -7.87 7.07 1.27
C ASP A 32 -6.48 6.44 1.17
N LEU A 33 -5.42 7.23 1.41
CA LEU A 33 -4.04 6.79 1.33
C LEU A 33 -3.65 5.87 2.49
N GLU A 34 -4.18 6.11 3.69
CA GLU A 34 -3.87 5.38 4.91
C GLU A 34 -4.12 3.87 4.75
N HIS A 35 -5.25 3.49 4.15
CA HIS A 35 -5.57 2.09 3.89
C HIS A 35 -4.58 1.42 2.92
N TYR A 36 -4.21 2.12 1.84
CA TYR A 36 -3.20 1.62 0.89
C TYR A 36 -1.82 1.48 1.55
N LEU A 37 -1.45 2.43 2.42
CA LEU A 37 -0.17 2.40 3.12
C LEU A 37 -0.11 1.27 4.15
N ILE A 38 -1.18 1.03 4.91
CA ILE A 38 -1.26 -0.06 5.88
C ILE A 38 -1.07 -1.40 5.17
N ILE A 39 -1.84 -1.67 4.10
CA ILE A 39 -1.69 -2.92 3.34
C ILE A 39 -0.28 -3.04 2.77
N ARG A 40 0.28 -1.97 2.20
CA ARG A 40 1.65 -1.99 1.66
C ARG A 40 2.69 -2.35 2.74
N GLU A 41 2.61 -1.76 3.93
CA GLU A 41 3.53 -2.05 5.03
C GLU A 41 3.34 -3.47 5.58
N SER A 42 2.10 -3.94 5.70
CA SER A 42 1.78 -5.33 6.04
C SER A 42 2.39 -6.33 5.06
N LEU A 43 2.27 -6.11 3.76
CA LEU A 43 2.89 -6.97 2.74
C LEU A 43 4.41 -6.90 2.77
N LEU A 44 4.98 -5.72 2.99
CA LEU A 44 6.43 -5.56 3.14
C LEU A 44 6.95 -6.31 4.37
N TYR A 45 6.20 -6.28 5.47
CA TYR A 45 6.49 -7.06 6.66
C TYR A 45 6.52 -8.55 6.34
N VAL A 46 5.49 -9.07 5.65
CA VAL A 46 5.42 -10.49 5.23
C VAL A 46 6.63 -10.89 4.38
N LEU A 47 7.05 -10.05 3.44
CA LEU A 47 8.27 -10.28 2.65
C LEU A 47 9.52 -10.37 3.53
N HIS A 48 9.61 -9.47 4.51
CA HIS A 48 10.76 -9.36 5.40
C HIS A 48 10.88 -10.56 6.34
N THR A 49 9.83 -10.91 7.09
CA THR A 49 9.85 -12.03 8.06
C THR A 49 10.05 -13.37 7.40
N ASN A 50 9.55 -13.56 6.16
CA ASN A 50 9.69 -14.82 5.43
C ASN A 50 11.00 -14.93 4.62
N ARG A 51 11.86 -13.91 4.67
CA ARG A 51 13.09 -13.79 3.87
C ARG A 51 12.80 -14.03 2.39
N LEU A 52 11.77 -13.38 1.86
CA LEU A 52 11.38 -13.46 0.46
C LEU A 52 12.18 -12.46 -0.39
N TYR A 53 13.48 -12.37 -0.09
CA TYR A 53 14.42 -11.48 -0.75
C TYR A 53 15.85 -11.97 -0.53
N THR A 54 16.75 -11.61 -1.44
CA THR A 54 18.20 -11.81 -1.32
C THR A 54 18.90 -10.48 -1.20
N THR A 55 19.93 -10.45 -0.37
CA THR A 55 20.80 -9.28 -0.18
C THR A 55 22.23 -9.61 -0.57
N TYR A 56 23.00 -8.57 -0.90
CA TYR A 56 24.45 -8.62 -0.86
C TYR A 56 24.99 -7.52 0.04
N LYS A 57 26.18 -7.73 0.58
CA LYS A 57 26.94 -6.68 1.26
C LYS A 57 27.83 -5.97 0.25
N ASP A 58 27.72 -4.66 0.18
CA ASP A 58 28.63 -3.86 -0.63
C ASP A 58 29.98 -3.64 0.07
N SER A 59 30.90 -2.95 -0.59
CA SER A 59 32.23 -2.63 -0.06
C SER A 59 32.20 -1.74 1.19
N THR A 60 31.06 -1.13 1.52
CA THR A 60 30.87 -0.33 2.74
C THR A 60 30.25 -1.14 3.88
N GLY A 61 29.96 -2.42 3.65
CA GLY A 61 29.34 -3.33 4.61
C GLY A 61 27.81 -3.20 4.68
N GLN A 62 27.19 -2.39 3.82
CA GLN A 62 25.73 -2.22 3.80
C GLN A 62 25.06 -3.34 3.01
N GLU A 63 23.98 -3.88 3.56
CA GLU A 63 23.14 -4.88 2.88
C GLU A 63 22.19 -4.21 1.89
N LYS A 64 22.23 -4.64 0.64
CA LYS A 64 21.35 -4.17 -0.43
C LYS A 64 20.58 -5.33 -1.03
N VAL A 65 19.28 -5.15 -1.20
CA VAL A 65 18.39 -6.14 -1.84
C VAL A 65 18.72 -6.21 -3.33
N ILE A 66 18.97 -7.43 -3.84
CA ILE A 66 19.22 -7.68 -5.28
C ILE A 66 17.95 -8.23 -5.94
N ARG A 67 17.24 -9.11 -5.23
CA ARG A 67 16.02 -9.76 -5.72
C ARG A 67 15.04 -9.89 -4.57
N SER A 68 13.76 -9.78 -4.89
CA SER A 68 12.66 -10.06 -3.96
C SER A 68 11.54 -10.78 -4.67
N ALA A 69 10.71 -11.47 -3.89
CA ALA A 69 9.37 -11.80 -4.32
C ALA A 69 8.56 -10.51 -4.57
N ILE A 70 7.49 -10.65 -5.33
CA ILE A 70 6.62 -9.54 -5.68
C ILE A 70 5.20 -9.90 -5.25
N LEU A 71 4.64 -9.05 -4.38
CA LEU A 71 3.25 -9.06 -3.98
C LEU A 71 2.58 -7.82 -4.57
N GLU A 72 1.57 -8.02 -5.40
CA GLU A 72 0.68 -6.96 -5.84
C GLU A 72 -0.60 -7.03 -5.01
N TYR A 73 -1.29 -5.91 -4.86
CA TYR A 73 -2.55 -5.88 -4.14
C TYR A 73 -3.55 -4.91 -4.77
N GLU A 74 -4.81 -5.28 -4.68
CA GLU A 74 -5.95 -4.51 -5.14
C GLU A 74 -6.97 -4.43 -3.99
N LEU A 75 -7.47 -3.22 -3.73
CA LEU A 75 -8.46 -2.98 -2.69
C LEU A 75 -9.83 -2.73 -3.32
N ASP A 76 -10.78 -3.63 -3.08
CA ASP A 76 -12.19 -3.37 -3.39
C ASP A 76 -12.84 -2.65 -2.20
N ARG A 77 -12.85 -1.32 -2.27
CA ARG A 77 -13.44 -0.47 -1.23
C ARG A 77 -14.95 -0.63 -1.06
N GLN A 78 -15.66 -1.11 -2.08
CA GLN A 78 -17.12 -1.23 -2.00
C GLN A 78 -17.52 -2.47 -1.20
N LYS A 79 -16.74 -3.53 -1.34
CA LYS A 79 -17.01 -4.80 -0.65
C LYS A 79 -16.14 -5.02 0.59
N GLY A 80 -15.06 -4.24 0.74
CA GLY A 80 -14.10 -4.41 1.84
C GLY A 80 -13.15 -5.59 1.65
N HIS A 81 -12.93 -6.04 0.41
CA HIS A 81 -12.04 -7.17 0.11
C HIS A 81 -10.67 -6.67 -0.35
N VAL A 82 -9.63 -7.42 0.01
CA VAL A 82 -8.25 -7.19 -0.44
C VAL A 82 -7.80 -8.39 -1.26
N LEU A 83 -7.56 -8.16 -2.54
CA LEU A 83 -6.96 -9.17 -3.40
C LEU A 83 -5.45 -9.01 -3.37
N ILE A 84 -4.73 -10.09 -3.02
CA ILE A 84 -3.27 -10.12 -2.99
C ILE A 84 -2.80 -11.12 -4.04
N LYS A 85 -1.89 -10.69 -4.91
CA LYS A 85 -1.32 -11.49 -5.99
C LYS A 85 0.17 -11.70 -5.75
N ALA A 86 0.55 -12.93 -5.41
CA ALA A 86 1.94 -13.33 -5.29
C ALA A 86 2.47 -13.82 -6.64
N LEU A 87 3.38 -13.07 -7.26
CA LEU A 87 3.90 -13.40 -8.60
C LEU A 87 4.91 -14.54 -8.55
N ILE A 88 4.61 -15.62 -9.25
CA ILE A 88 5.46 -16.81 -9.35
C ILE A 88 6.33 -16.67 -10.60
N ARG A 89 7.64 -16.54 -10.40
CA ARG A 89 8.62 -16.37 -11.50
C ARG A 89 9.53 -17.58 -11.72
N GLY A 90 9.30 -18.69 -11.00
CA GLY A 90 10.17 -19.86 -11.05
C GLY A 90 11.51 -19.66 -10.33
N ASP A 91 11.57 -18.68 -9.44
CA ASP A 91 12.70 -18.41 -8.55
C ASP A 91 12.60 -19.21 -7.24
N GLU A 92 13.60 -19.05 -6.38
CA GLU A 92 13.68 -19.69 -5.06
C GLU A 92 12.51 -19.34 -4.11
N PHE A 93 11.79 -18.25 -4.37
CA PHE A 93 10.64 -17.83 -3.56
C PHE A 93 9.33 -18.49 -3.98
N SER A 94 9.28 -19.04 -5.20
CA SER A 94 8.06 -19.53 -5.84
C SER A 94 7.33 -20.61 -5.05
N HIS A 95 8.02 -21.40 -4.22
CA HIS A 95 7.36 -22.36 -3.32
C HIS A 95 6.70 -21.67 -2.13
N LYS A 96 7.41 -20.75 -1.47
CA LYS A 96 6.89 -20.00 -0.32
C LYS A 96 5.72 -19.10 -0.72
N LEU A 97 5.78 -18.47 -1.89
CA LEU A 97 4.71 -17.61 -2.41
C LEU A 97 3.38 -18.34 -2.64
N LYS A 98 3.41 -19.67 -2.75
CA LYS A 98 2.22 -20.53 -2.87
C LYS A 98 1.62 -20.88 -1.51
N SER A 99 2.24 -20.52 -0.40
CA SER A 99 1.82 -20.86 0.96
C SER A 99 2.04 -19.65 1.87
N LEU A 100 1.25 -18.59 1.64
CA LEU A 100 1.28 -17.35 2.43
C LEU A 100 -0.07 -17.07 3.12
N GLU A 101 -1.00 -18.03 3.11
CA GLU A 101 -2.37 -17.81 3.59
C GLU A 101 -2.39 -17.33 5.04
N ASP A 102 -1.70 -18.06 5.91
CA ASP A 102 -1.73 -17.83 7.35
C ASP A 102 -1.02 -16.51 7.70
N GLU A 103 0.10 -16.21 7.05
CA GLU A 103 0.84 -14.97 7.26
C GLU A 103 0.06 -13.75 6.75
N LEU A 104 -0.56 -13.85 5.58
CA LEU A 104 -1.35 -12.75 5.01
C LEU A 104 -2.60 -12.48 5.85
N CYS A 105 -3.32 -13.53 6.25
CA CYS A 105 -4.49 -13.40 7.12
C CYS A 105 -4.11 -12.81 8.48
N GLY A 106 -3.02 -13.29 9.07
CA GLY A 106 -2.55 -12.83 10.37
C GLY A 106 -2.10 -11.37 10.36
N VAL A 107 -1.38 -10.93 9.33
CA VAL A 107 -0.84 -9.56 9.28
C VAL A 107 -1.88 -8.53 8.83
N LEU A 108 -2.88 -8.95 8.05
CA LEU A 108 -3.98 -8.07 7.64
C LEU A 108 -5.19 -8.14 8.57
N GLU A 109 -5.22 -9.08 9.50
CA GLU A 109 -6.36 -9.36 10.38
C GLU A 109 -7.65 -9.62 9.58
N LEU A 110 -7.51 -10.33 8.45
CA LEU A 110 -8.60 -10.68 7.54
C LEU A 110 -8.73 -12.20 7.42
N GLU A 111 -9.95 -12.68 7.20
CA GLU A 111 -10.20 -14.07 6.87
C GLU A 111 -9.96 -14.31 5.37
N LEU A 112 -9.35 -15.44 5.02
CA LEU A 112 -9.20 -15.86 3.63
C LEU A 112 -10.55 -16.34 3.09
N GLU A 113 -11.09 -15.64 2.10
CA GLU A 113 -12.28 -16.08 1.38
C GLU A 113 -11.90 -17.20 0.42
N LYS A 114 -10.83 -17.00 -0.37
CA LYS A 114 -10.45 -17.95 -1.41
C LYS A 114 -9.00 -17.82 -1.82
N LYS A 115 -8.35 -18.97 -1.99
CA LYS A 115 -7.09 -19.09 -2.70
C LYS A 115 -7.29 -19.57 -4.14
N VAL A 116 -6.67 -18.90 -5.11
CA VAL A 116 -6.61 -19.35 -6.50
C VAL A 116 -5.15 -19.50 -6.92
N LEU A 117 -4.73 -20.74 -7.19
CA LEU A 117 -3.38 -21.02 -7.66
C LEU A 117 -3.34 -21.11 -9.19
N ARG A 118 -2.50 -20.30 -9.82
CA ARG A 118 -2.21 -20.31 -11.26
C ARG A 118 -0.71 -20.57 -11.48
N PRO A 119 -0.28 -20.92 -12.71
CA PRO A 119 1.13 -21.17 -12.99
C PRO A 119 2.07 -19.99 -12.67
N SER A 120 1.62 -18.76 -12.90
CA SER A 120 2.40 -17.53 -12.76
C SER A 120 2.02 -16.66 -11.56
N VAL A 121 0.95 -17.01 -10.83
CA VAL A 121 0.46 -16.20 -9.71
C VAL A 121 -0.31 -17.06 -8.70
N ALA A 122 -0.13 -16.80 -7.41
CA ALA A 122 -1.05 -17.24 -6.37
C ALA A 122 -1.89 -16.03 -5.94
N GLU A 123 -3.20 -16.14 -6.06
CA GLU A 123 -4.15 -15.10 -5.65
C GLU A 123 -4.78 -15.49 -4.31
N TYR A 124 -4.80 -14.53 -3.38
CA TYR A 124 -5.43 -14.62 -2.07
C TYR A 124 -6.53 -13.56 -2.03
N HIS A 125 -7.76 -14.01 -1.87
CA HIS A 125 -8.98 -13.20 -1.80
C HIS A 125 -9.53 -13.23 -0.39
#